data_AF-A0A0M1J879-F1
#
_entry.id   AF-A0A0M1J879-F1
#
_cell.length_a   1.000
_cell.length_b   1.000
_cell.length_c   1.000
_cell.angle_alpha   90.00
_cell.angle_beta   90.00
_cell.angle_gamma   90.00
#
_symmetry.space_group_name_H-M   'P 1'
#
loop_
_entity.id
_entity.type
_entity.pdbx_description
1 polymer ?
#
loop_
_entity_poly.entity_id
_entity_poly.type
_entity_poly.pdbx_seq_one_letter_code
_entity_poly.pdbx_strand_id
1 'polypeptide(L)'
;KNIPMERIAAEVFLVRESGSGTRIAMEKLFDNMGLKMRLGMEITRNETIKQAVRAGLGLSVVSQHTIALELETGWLRALDVVGCQIISLRILIFWPALK
;
A
#
# COMPACT_ATOMS: atom_id res chain seq x y z
N LYS A 1 7.32 1.16 12.08
CA LYS A 1 8.70 0.96 11.58
C LYS A 1 9.05 -0.51 11.75
N ASN A 2 9.93 -1.05 10.91
CA ASN A 2 10.34 -2.47 10.90
C ASN A 2 9.16 -3.47 10.92
N ILE A 3 8.16 -3.26 10.07
CA ILE A 3 6.98 -4.13 10.04
C ILE A 3 7.29 -5.35 9.17
N PRO A 4 7.11 -6.60 9.66
CA PRO A 4 7.31 -7.80 8.86
C PRO A 4 6.26 -7.90 7.74
N MET A 5 6.66 -8.42 6.57
CA MET A 5 5.74 -8.51 5.43
C MET A 5 4.56 -9.44 5.71
N GLU A 6 4.72 -10.45 6.56
CA GLU A 6 3.65 -11.36 6.98
C GLU A 6 2.51 -10.60 7.67
N ARG A 7 2.83 -9.59 8.50
CA ARG A 7 1.82 -8.75 9.14
C ARG A 7 1.09 -7.90 8.12
N ILE A 8 1.83 -7.38 7.15
CA ILE A 8 1.29 -6.60 6.05
C ILE A 8 0.36 -7.46 5.18
N ALA A 9 0.75 -8.70 4.87
CA ALA A 9 -0.03 -9.63 4.06
C ALA A 9 -1.37 -10.03 4.69
N ALA A 10 -1.48 -9.93 6.03
CA ALA A 10 -2.74 -10.16 6.74
C ALA A 10 -3.76 -9.02 6.59
N GLU A 11 -3.37 -7.86 6.05
CA GLU A 11 -4.26 -6.72 5.81
C GLU A 11 -4.99 -6.80 4.47
N VAL A 12 -6.13 -6.12 4.38
CA VAL A 12 -6.86 -5.96 3.12
C VAL A 12 -6.17 -4.92 2.25
N PHE A 13 -5.89 -5.29 1.00
CA PHE A 13 -5.29 -4.40 0.02
C PHE A 13 -6.33 -3.80 -0.92
N LEU A 14 -6.31 -2.47 -1.00
CA LEU A 14 -6.90 -1.67 -2.06
C LEU A 14 -5.85 -1.55 -3.16
N VAL A 15 -6.24 -1.90 -4.39
CA VAL A 15 -5.26 -2.20 -5.44
C VAL A 15 -5.56 -1.39 -6.68
N ARG A 16 -4.50 -1.01 -7.40
CA ARG A 16 -4.65 -0.35 -8.69
C ARG A 16 -5.18 -1.33 -9.73
N GLU A 17 -5.74 -0.78 -10.80
CA GLU A 17 -6.28 -1.52 -11.91
C GLU A 17 -5.28 -2.54 -12.47
N SER A 18 -5.84 -3.64 -12.97
CA SER A 18 -5.09 -4.69 -13.66
C SER A 18 -4.24 -4.09 -14.78
N GLY A 19 -2.97 -4.51 -14.86
CA GLY A 19 -2.00 -3.98 -15.83
C GLY A 19 -1.26 -2.71 -15.39
N SER A 20 -1.65 -2.06 -14.29
CA SER A 20 -0.87 -0.93 -13.76
C SER A 20 0.50 -1.42 -13.25
N GLY A 21 1.56 -0.66 -13.53
CA GLY A 21 2.92 -1.03 -13.13
C GLY A 21 3.07 -1.21 -11.61
N THR A 22 2.33 -0.42 -10.83
CA THR A 22 2.28 -0.56 -9.36
C THR A 22 1.62 -1.86 -8.92
N ARG A 23 0.51 -2.26 -9.55
CA ARG A 23 -0.16 -3.53 -9.24
C ARG A 23 0.75 -4.71 -9.53
N ILE A 24 1.36 -4.73 -10.72
CA ILE A 24 2.29 -5.79 -11.14
C ILE A 24 3.47 -5.90 -10.18
N ALA A 25 4.06 -4.77 -9.80
CA ALA A 25 5.19 -4.76 -8.89
C ALA A 25 4.81 -5.22 -7.47
N MET A 26 3.62 -4.87 -7.00
CA MET A 26 3.09 -5.35 -5.73
C MET A 26 2.83 -6.86 -5.77
N GLU A 27 2.19 -7.39 -6.81
CA GLU A 27 1.98 -8.84 -6.96
C GLU A 27 3.29 -9.61 -6.94
N LYS A 28 4.29 -9.14 -7.72
CA LYS A 28 5.64 -9.73 -7.71
C LYS A 28 6.31 -9.72 -6.34
N LEU A 29 6.10 -8.66 -5.55
CA LEU A 29 6.65 -8.59 -4.19
C LEU A 29 6.08 -9.69 -3.30
N PHE A 30 4.76 -9.89 -3.35
CA PHE A 30 4.08 -10.94 -2.59
C PHE A 30 4.49 -12.34 -3.05
N ASP A 31 4.54 -12.56 -4.37
CA ASP A 31 4.95 -13.84 -4.96
C ASP A 31 6.39 -14.21 -4.59
N ASN A 32 7.33 -13.26 -4.65
CA ASN A 32 8.74 -13.48 -4.28
C ASN A 32 8.92 -13.87 -2.81
N MET A 33 7.99 -13.48 -1.94
CA MET A 33 8.00 -13.84 -0.52
C MET A 33 7.16 -15.08 -0.20
N GLY A 34 6.52 -15.70 -1.20
CA GLY A 34 5.59 -16.80 -1.00
C GLY A 34 4.36 -16.42 -0.18
N LEU A 35 4.00 -15.14 -0.15
CA LEU A 35 2.88 -14.62 0.62
C LEU A 35 1.66 -14.39 -0.28
N LYS A 36 0.47 -14.70 0.22
CA LYS A 36 -0.78 -14.38 -0.47
C LYS A 36 -1.30 -13.01 -0.03
N MET A 37 -1.59 -12.16 -0.99
CA MET A 37 -2.23 -10.88 -0.76
C MET A 37 -3.73 -11.07 -0.53
N ARG A 38 -4.28 -10.45 0.52
CA ARG A 38 -5.74 -10.35 0.71
C ARG A 38 -6.28 -9.20 -0.13
N LEU A 39 -6.85 -9.53 -1.28
CA LEU A 39 -7.44 -8.55 -2.18
C LEU A 39 -8.76 -8.01 -1.61
N GLY A 40 -8.86 -6.68 -1.55
CA GLY A 40 -10.09 -5.95 -1.33
C GLY A 40 -10.63 -5.44 -2.65
N MET A 41 -10.61 -4.12 -2.83
CA MET A 41 -11.17 -3.44 -4.00
C MET A 41 -10.10 -3.08 -5.04
N GLU A 42 -10.47 -3.17 -6.32
CA GLU A 42 -9.72 -2.56 -7.42
C GLU A 42 -10.17 -1.10 -7.64
N ILE A 43 -9.22 -0.17 -7.74
CA ILE A 43 -9.46 1.27 -7.82
C ILE A 43 -8.54 1.89 -8.87
N THR A 44 -9.12 2.53 -9.88
CA THR A 44 -8.36 3.12 -11.01
C THR A 44 -7.75 4.49 -10.69
N ARG A 45 -8.37 5.28 -9.80
CA ARG A 45 -7.97 6.67 -9.53
C ARG A 45 -7.15 6.78 -8.25
N ASN A 46 -6.02 7.49 -8.32
CA ASN A 46 -5.17 7.76 -7.16
C ASN A 46 -5.92 8.49 -6.04
N GLU A 47 -6.74 9.50 -6.35
CA GLU A 47 -7.50 10.20 -5.31
C GLU A 47 -8.45 9.26 -4.56
N THR A 48 -9.11 8.36 -5.28
CA THR A 48 -10.02 7.38 -4.68
C THR A 48 -9.27 6.40 -3.78
N ILE A 49 -8.07 5.96 -4.16
CA ILE A 49 -7.26 5.08 -3.31
C ILE A 49 -6.83 5.79 -2.03
N LYS A 50 -6.44 7.07 -2.12
CA LYS A 50 -6.06 7.89 -0.95
C LYS A 50 -7.23 8.06 0.02
N GLN A 51 -8.41 8.40 -0.49
CA GLN A 51 -9.61 8.55 0.35
C GLN A 51 -10.03 7.22 0.99
N ALA A 52 -9.95 6.11 0.25
CA ALA A 52 -10.32 4.80 0.77
C ALA A 52 -9.36 4.30 1.86
N VAL A 53 -8.04 4.50 1.68
CA VAL A 53 -7.05 4.24 2.73
C VAL A 53 -7.36 5.11 3.95
N ARG A 54 -7.63 6.40 3.75
CA ARG A 54 -8.00 7.34 4.83
C ARG A 54 -9.28 6.92 5.56
N ALA A 55 -10.25 6.35 4.87
CA ALA A 55 -11.47 5.84 5.49
C ALA A 55 -11.25 4.54 6.28
N GLY A 56 -10.03 3.99 6.31
CA GLY A 56 -9.71 2.75 7.01
C GLY A 56 -10.18 1.50 6.28
N LEU A 57 -10.43 1.58 4.97
CA LEU A 57 -10.93 0.44 4.18
C LEU A 57 -9.83 -0.59 3.83
N GLY A 58 -8.56 -0.24 4.04
CA GLY A 58 -7.42 -1.13 3.83
C GLY A 58 -6.10 -0.39 3.62
N LEU A 59 -5.07 -1.16 3.29
CA LEU A 59 -3.76 -0.66 2.85
C LEU A 59 -3.71 -0.54 1.33
N SER A 60 -2.76 0.24 0.82
CA SER A 60 -2.51 0.31 -0.62
C SER A 60 -1.02 0.45 -0.90
N VAL A 61 -0.59 -0.01 -2.07
CA VAL A 61 0.72 0.33 -2.62
C VAL A 61 0.54 1.34 -3.73
N VAL A 62 1.28 2.45 -3.66
CA VAL A 62 1.27 3.51 -4.67
C VAL A 62 2.69 4.01 -4.91
N SER A 63 2.86 4.76 -6.01
CA SER A 63 4.09 5.52 -6.25
C SER A 63 4.22 6.65 -5.23
N GLN A 64 5.42 6.82 -4.65
CA GLN A 64 5.69 7.94 -3.74
C GLN A 64 5.40 9.30 -4.38
N HIS A 65 5.59 9.44 -5.69
CA HIS A 65 5.31 10.68 -6.42
C HIS A 65 3.84 11.10 -6.38
N THR A 66 2.92 10.15 -6.17
CA THR A 66 1.48 10.43 -6.13
C THR A 66 0.97 10.83 -4.75
N ILE A 67 1.82 10.77 -3.73
CA ILE A 67 1.47 10.98 -2.32
C ILE A 67 2.41 11.92 -1.55
N ALA A 68 3.22 12.71 -2.27
CA ALA A 68 4.22 13.56 -1.64
C ALA A 68 3.58 14.56 -0.64
N LEU A 69 2.47 15.20 -1.04
CA LEU A 69 1.73 16.13 -0.20
C LEU A 69 1.10 15.44 1.01
N GLU A 70 0.56 14.24 0.82
CA GLU A 70 -0.06 13.44 1.88
C GLU A 70 0.97 13.05 2.96
N LEU A 71 2.21 12.75 2.54
CA LEU A 71 3.29 12.44 3.47
C LEU A 71 3.77 13.68 4.22
N GLU A 72 3.88 14.82 3.53
CA GLU A 72 4.29 16.10 4.12
C GLU A 72 3.28 16.61 5.15
N THR A 73 2.00 16.51 4.83
CA THR A 73 0.89 16.93 5.71
C THR A 73 0.57 15.93 6.82
N GLY A 74 1.19 14.74 6.78
CA GLY A 74 0.87 13.63 7.69
C GLY A 74 -0.51 13.01 7.46
N TRP A 75 -1.16 13.34 6.33
CA TRP A 75 -2.48 12.84 5.97
C TRP A 75 -2.46 11.34 5.63
N LEU A 76 -1.33 10.85 5.10
CA LEU A 76 -1.01 9.43 4.99
C LEU A 76 0.37 9.17 5.58
N ARG A 77 0.61 7.92 5.98
CA ARG A 77 1.92 7.47 6.45
C ARG A 77 2.42 6.32 5.58
N ALA A 78 3.67 6.42 5.17
CA ALA A 78 4.39 5.31 4.60
C ALA A 78 4.77 4.30 5.70
N LEU A 79 4.43 3.04 5.49
CA LEU A 79 4.89 1.94 6.31
C LEU A 79 6.32 1.57 5.93
N ASP A 80 7.14 1.45 6.96
CA ASP A 80 8.50 0.93 6.86
C ASP A 80 8.44 -0.59 7.09
N VAL A 81 8.48 -1.32 5.98
CA VAL A 81 8.21 -2.76 5.86
C VAL A 81 9.49 -3.49 5.50
N VAL A 82 9.85 -4.48 6.32
CA VAL A 82 11.05 -5.29 6.16
C VAL A 82 10.87 -6.23 4.97
N GLY A 83 11.90 -6.37 4.14
CA GLY A 83 11.87 -7.20 2.93
C GLY A 83 11.30 -6.52 1.70
N CYS A 84 10.71 -5.32 1.82
CA CYS A 84 10.22 -4.56 0.66
C CYS A 84 11.40 -4.02 -0.16
N GLN A 85 11.85 -4.77 -1.17
CA GLN A 85 13.02 -4.43 -2.01
C GLN A 85 12.71 -3.47 -3.17
N ILE A 86 11.47 -2.96 -3.26
CA ILE A 86 11.07 -2.11 -4.40
C ILE A 86 11.34 -0.64 -4.07
N ILE A 87 12.40 -0.11 -4.68
CA ILE A 87 13.01 1.20 -4.39
C ILE A 87 12.03 2.39 -4.55
N SER A 88 11.02 2.28 -5.42
CA SER A 88 10.08 3.39 -5.74
C SER A 88 8.66 3.20 -5.18
N LEU A 89 8.37 2.08 -4.51
CA LEU A 89 7.03 1.80 -3.97
C LEU A 89 6.99 1.99 -2.45
N ARG A 90 5.90 2.60 -1.98
CA ARG A 90 5.61 2.68 -0.55
C ARG A 90 4.25 2.05 -0.27
N ILE A 91 4.18 1.29 0.82
CA ILE A 91 2.94 0.79 1.38
C ILE A 91 2.35 1.91 2.24
N LEU A 92 1.11 2.28 1.96
CA LEU A 92 0.38 3.32 2.66
C LEU A 92 -0.50 2.74 3.75
N ILE A 93 -0.57 3.47 4.86
CA ILE A 93 -1.62 3.33 5.87
C ILE A 93 -2.18 4.70 6.26
N PHE A 94 -3.44 4.70 6.69
CA PHE A 94 -4.02 5.81 7.42
C PHE A 94 -3.63 5.79 8.90
N TRP A 95 -3.13 6.93 9.40
CA TRP A 95 -2.72 7.11 10.80
C TRP A 95 -3.83 7.86 11.55
N PRO A 96 -4.86 7.11 11.98
CA PRO A 96 -5.00 6.72 13.38
C PRO A 96 -5.52 5.27 13.54
N ALA A 97 -5.45 4.44 12.49
CA ALA A 97 -5.92 3.04 12.53
C ALA A 97 -5.00 2.10 13.33
N LEU A 98 -3.79 2.55 13.67
CA LEU A 98 -2.88 1.90 14.60
C LEU A 98 -2.91 2.66 15.93
N LYS A 99 -3.90 2.37 16.78
CA LYS A 99 -3.79 2.56 18.23
C LYS A 99 -3.21 1.31 18.85
#